data_AF-A0A2N8KJX2-F1
#
_entry.id   AF-A0A2N8KJX2-F1
#
_cell.length_a   1.000
_cell.length_b   1.000
_cell.length_c   1.000
_cell.angle_alpha   90.00
_cell.angle_beta   90.00
_cell.angle_gamma   90.00
#
_symmetry.space_group_name_H-M   'P 1'
#
loop_
_entity.id
_entity.type
_entity.pdbx_description
1 polymer ?
#
loop_
_entity_poly.entity_id
_entity_poly.type
_entity_poly.pdbx_seq_one_letter_code
_entity_poly.pdbx_strand_id
1 'polypeptide(L)'
;MYSDAYLNHYADRYVAMHLKRHGVTLEQYLADPARYDHLEFEPFPLLPEQRRVQQQLDAEAARAEQEIEHLPRRNGAAIEVLHHRRHHRRTFLSFFTRKVKA
;
A
#
# COMPACT_ATOMS: atom_id res chain seq x y z
N MET A 1 -35.60 -22.88 22.96
CA MET A 1 -34.40 -23.28 23.73
C MET A 1 -33.53 -24.13 22.82
N TYR A 2 -32.23 -23.84 22.75
CA TYR A 2 -31.27 -24.64 21.99
C TYR A 2 -30.92 -25.93 22.74
N SER A 3 -30.58 -27.00 22.03
CA SER A 3 -30.06 -28.22 22.65
C SER A 3 -28.59 -28.04 23.04
N ASP A 4 -28.13 -28.77 24.05
CA ASP A 4 -26.72 -28.72 24.46
C ASP A 4 -25.77 -29.13 23.32
N ALA A 5 -26.17 -30.11 22.50
CA ALA A 5 -25.41 -30.51 21.32
C ALA A 5 -25.28 -29.37 20.28
N TYR A 6 -26.34 -28.59 20.08
CA TYR A 6 -26.32 -27.42 19.20
C TYR A 6 -25.38 -26.35 19.75
N LEU A 7 -25.52 -26.02 21.03
CA LEU A 7 -24.68 -25.00 21.69
C LEU A 7 -23.20 -25.38 21.65
N ASN A 8 -22.86 -26.64 21.93
CA ASN A 8 -21.47 -27.11 21.90
C ASN A 8 -20.89 -27.03 20.49
N HIS A 9 -21.61 -27.49 19.47
CA HIS A 9 -21.15 -27.43 18.07
C HIS A 9 -20.82 -25.99 17.63
N TYR A 10 -21.73 -25.05 17.89
CA TYR A 10 -21.52 -23.66 17.49
C TYR A 10 -20.58 -22.89 18.41
N ALA A 11 -20.42 -23.30 19.68
CA ALA A 11 -19.38 -22.76 20.55
C ALA A 11 -17.97 -23.13 20.05
N ASP A 12 -17.76 -24.39 19.67
CA ASP A 12 -16.49 -24.84 19.10
C ASP A 12 -16.18 -24.09 17.80
N ARG A 13 -17.19 -23.94 16.94
CA ARG A 13 -17.05 -23.20 15.67
C ARG A 13 -16.77 -21.70 15.88
N TYR A 14 -17.42 -21.07 16.86
CA TYR A 14 -17.17 -19.67 17.23
C TYR A 14 -15.72 -19.42 17.66
N VAL A 15 -15.14 -20.37 18.40
CA VAL A 15 -13.72 -20.31 18.82
C VAL A 15 -12.80 -20.53 17.63
N ALA A 16 -13.07 -21.54 16.80
CA ALA A 16 -12.25 -21.87 15.63
C ALA A 16 -12.15 -20.71 14.63
N MET A 17 -13.26 -20.00 14.39
CA MET A 17 -13.33 -18.84 13.51
C MET A 17 -12.86 -17.53 14.18
N HIS A 18 -12.48 -17.56 15.47
CA HIS A 18 -12.07 -16.38 16.23
C HIS A 18 -13.04 -15.19 16.11
N LEU A 19 -14.35 -15.44 16.07
CA LEU A 19 -15.37 -14.43 15.75
C LEU A 19 -15.38 -13.22 16.71
N LYS A 20 -14.93 -13.42 17.95
CA LYS A 20 -14.70 -12.33 18.91
C LYS A 20 -13.74 -11.26 18.36
N ARG A 21 -12.71 -11.67 17.61
CA ARG A 21 -11.73 -10.77 16.97
C ARG A 21 -12.33 -10.00 15.81
N HIS A 22 -13.35 -10.57 15.16
CA HIS A 22 -14.19 -9.89 14.18
C HIS A 22 -15.28 -9.01 14.83
N GLY A 23 -15.34 -8.95 16.18
CA GLY A 23 -16.28 -8.12 16.92
C GLY A 23 -17.68 -8.72 17.06
N VAL A 24 -17.87 -10.00 16.73
CA VAL A 24 -19.16 -10.70 16.83
C VAL A 24 -19.24 -11.40 18.18
N THR A 25 -20.37 -11.26 18.89
CA THR A 25 -20.61 -12.00 20.13
C THR A 25 -21.20 -13.38 19.86
N LEU A 26 -21.04 -14.34 20.79
CA LEU A 26 -21.61 -15.67 20.62
C LEU A 26 -23.14 -15.63 20.46
N GLU A 27 -23.84 -14.77 21.19
CA GLU A 27 -25.30 -14.59 21.06
C GLU A 27 -25.70 -14.10 19.67
N GLN A 28 -24.94 -13.14 19.10
CA GLN A 28 -25.18 -12.65 17.74
C GLN A 28 -24.90 -13.74 16.69
N TYR A 29 -23.86 -14.54 16.90
CA TYR A 29 -23.53 -15.66 16.02
C TYR A 29 -24.61 -16.73 16.03
N LEU A 30 -25.13 -17.11 17.20
CA LEU A 30 -26.18 -18.12 17.35
C LEU A 30 -27.54 -17.68 16.77
N ALA A 31 -27.77 -16.38 16.60
CA ALA A 31 -28.99 -15.87 15.99
C ALA A 31 -29.08 -16.22 14.49
N ASP A 32 -27.93 -16.21 13.79
CA ASP A 32 -27.83 -16.59 12.37
C ASP A 32 -26.38 -17.01 12.03
N PRO A 33 -26.00 -18.28 12.26
CA PRO A 33 -24.63 -18.73 12.05
C PRO A 33 -24.17 -18.62 10.59
N ALA A 34 -25.05 -18.93 9.64
CA ALA A 34 -24.74 -18.96 8.21
C ALA A 34 -24.31 -17.60 7.68
N ARG A 35 -24.82 -16.51 8.28
CA ARG A 35 -24.39 -15.14 7.96
C ARG A 35 -22.90 -14.93 8.12
N TYR A 36 -22.24 -15.61 9.07
CA TYR A 36 -20.85 -15.36 9.43
C TYR A 36 -19.86 -16.36 8.82
N ASP A 37 -20.32 -17.36 8.07
CA ASP A 37 -19.45 -18.41 7.50
C ASP A 37 -18.32 -17.84 6.62
N HIS A 38 -18.55 -16.72 5.94
CA HIS A 38 -17.51 -16.05 5.14
C HIS A 38 -16.31 -15.55 5.96
N LEU A 39 -16.50 -15.26 7.25
CA LEU A 39 -15.43 -14.76 8.12
C LEU A 39 -14.35 -15.81 8.43
N GLU A 40 -14.63 -17.10 8.18
CA GLU A 40 -13.64 -18.17 8.33
C GLU A 40 -12.41 -17.97 7.43
N PHE A 41 -12.60 -17.36 6.26
CA PHE A 41 -11.55 -17.12 5.29
C PHE A 41 -11.09 -15.66 5.23
N GLU A 42 -11.77 -14.76 5.94
CA GLU A 42 -11.39 -13.35 5.93
C GLU A 42 -10.18 -13.09 6.82
N PRO A 43 -9.26 -12.21 6.38
CA PRO A 43 -8.18 -11.77 7.25
C PRO A 43 -8.75 -11.06 8.47
N PHE A 44 -8.06 -11.19 9.60
CA PHE A 44 -8.47 -10.50 10.81
C PHE A 44 -8.45 -8.98 10.61
N PRO A 45 -9.45 -8.26 11.17
CA PRO A 45 -9.43 -6.81 11.12
C PRO A 45 -8.18 -6.26 11.82
N LEU A 46 -7.62 -5.19 11.25
CA LEU A 46 -6.47 -4.50 11.83
C LEU A 46 -6.78 -3.99 13.24
N LEU A 47 -5.83 -4.19 14.13
CA LEU A 47 -5.86 -3.63 15.48
C LEU A 47 -5.86 -2.09 15.41
N PRO A 48 -6.38 -1.38 16.44
CA PRO A 48 -6.42 0.08 16.44
C PRO A 48 -5.06 0.75 16.17
N GLU A 49 -3.98 0.20 16.70
CA GLU A 49 -2.61 0.69 16.46
C GLU A 49 -2.17 0.46 15.01
N GLN A 50 -2.47 -0.71 14.44
CA GLN A 50 -2.16 -1.04 13.05
C GLN A 50 -2.93 -0.16 12.06
N ARG A 51 -4.17 0.21 12.38
CA ARG A 51 -4.97 1.14 11.55
C ARG A 51 -4.30 2.52 11.45
N ARG A 52 -3.67 3.00 12.52
CA ARG A 52 -2.95 4.28 12.49
C ARG A 52 -1.76 4.22 11.54
N VAL A 53 -1.00 3.12 11.57
CA VAL A 53 0.13 2.91 10.64
C VAL A 53 -0.39 2.81 9.21
N GLN A 54 -1.46 2.06 8.96
CA GLN A 54 -2.08 1.97 7.63
C GLN A 54 -2.48 3.36 7.11
N GLN A 55 -3.15 4.17 7.94
CA GLN A 55 -3.52 5.55 7.58
C GLN A 55 -2.31 6.43 7.25
N GLN A 56 -1.19 6.26 7.96
CA GLN A 56 0.04 6.99 7.67
C GLN A 56 0.63 6.58 6.32
N LEU A 57 0.68 5.27 6.03
CA LEU A 57 1.15 4.74 4.76
C LEU A 57 0.25 5.19 3.60
N ASP A 58 -1.06 5.17 3.78
CA ASP A 58 -2.03 5.62 2.77
C ASP A 58 -1.85 7.13 2.49
N ALA A 59 -1.62 7.94 3.54
CA ALA A 59 -1.37 9.37 3.40
C ALA A 59 -0.01 9.67 2.73
N GLU A 60 1.02 8.87 3.03
CA GLU A 60 2.33 8.96 2.39
C GLU A 60 2.24 8.59 0.90
N ALA A 61 1.53 7.51 0.57
CA ALA A 61 1.28 7.11 -0.81
C ALA A 61 0.54 8.20 -1.60
N ALA A 62 -0.50 8.80 -1.01
CA ALA A 62 -1.23 9.90 -1.65
C ALA A 62 -0.35 11.13 -1.90
N ARG A 63 0.59 11.45 -0.99
CA ARG A 63 1.56 12.53 -1.20
C ARG A 63 2.54 12.19 -2.32
N ALA A 64 3.08 10.98 -2.35
CA ALA A 64 3.97 10.52 -3.40
C ALA A 64 3.27 10.56 -4.78
N GLU A 65 2.00 10.19 -4.85
CA GLU A 65 1.19 10.30 -6.08
C GLU A 65 1.02 11.75 -6.56
N GLN A 66 0.78 12.69 -5.63
CA GLN A 66 0.72 14.13 -5.95
C GLN A 66 2.06 14.66 -6.43
N GLU A 67 3.17 14.24 -5.80
CA GLU A 67 4.52 14.65 -6.19
C GLU A 67 4.84 14.26 -7.63
N ILE A 68 4.43 13.07 -8.09
CA ILE A 68 4.69 12.61 -9.47
C ILE A 68 3.61 13.04 -10.47
N GLU A 69 2.53 13.69 -10.05
CA GLU A 69 1.40 14.06 -10.91
C GLU A 69 1.82 14.99 -12.05
N HIS A 70 2.75 15.90 -11.79
CA HIS A 70 3.26 16.87 -12.76
C HIS A 70 4.24 16.26 -13.77
N LEU A 71 4.72 15.02 -13.56
CA LEU A 71 5.69 14.39 -14.44
C LEU A 71 5.02 13.90 -15.74
N PRO A 72 5.72 13.95 -16.88
CA PRO A 72 5.20 13.40 -18.13
C PRO A 72 5.01 11.89 -18.01
N ARG A 73 3.97 11.36 -18.66
CA ARG A 73 3.64 9.93 -18.64
C ARG A 73 3.95 9.27 -19.99
N ARG A 74 4.41 8.01 -19.95
CA ARG A 74 4.57 7.14 -21.12
C ARG A 74 3.92 5.79 -20.83
N ASN A 75 2.97 5.38 -21.66
CA ASN A 75 2.16 4.17 -21.44
C ASN A 75 1.52 4.12 -20.03
N GLY A 76 1.16 5.27 -19.48
CA GLY A 76 0.56 5.40 -18.14
C GLY A 76 1.56 5.52 -16.98
N ALA A 77 2.83 5.19 -17.15
CA ALA A 77 3.86 5.35 -16.12
C ALA A 77 4.44 6.77 -16.12
N ALA A 78 4.59 7.38 -14.94
CA ALA A 78 5.32 8.64 -14.77
C ALA A 78 6.80 8.46 -15.08
N ILE A 79 7.39 9.40 -15.83
CA ILE A 79 8.81 9.39 -16.20
C ILE A 79 9.46 10.67 -15.70
N GLU A 80 10.51 10.51 -14.90
CA GLU A 80 11.42 11.62 -14.58
C GLU A 80 12.26 12.01 -15.81
N VAL A 81 12.21 13.29 -16.17
CA VAL A 81 12.98 13.79 -17.30
C VAL A 81 14.44 13.98 -16.87
N LEU A 82 15.35 13.20 -17.47
CA LEU A 82 16.77 13.34 -17.22
C LEU A 82 17.32 14.64 -17.83
N HIS A 83 17.55 15.66 -17.00
CA HIS A 83 18.17 16.91 -17.41
C HIS A 83 19.70 16.75 -17.55
N HIS A 84 20.18 16.64 -18.78
CA HIS A 84 21.61 16.66 -19.07
C HIS A 84 22.16 18.09 -19.03
N ARG A 85 23.18 18.35 -18.20
CA ARG A 85 23.96 19.58 -18.31
C ARG A 85 24.95 19.43 -19.45
N ARG A 86 24.72 20.17 -20.53
CA ARG A 86 25.66 20.21 -21.66
C ARG A 86 26.86 21.05 -21.23
N HIS A 87 28.02 20.42 -21.05
CA HIS A 87 29.25 21.15 -20.77
C HIS A 87 29.56 22.09 -21.94
N HIS A 88 29.80 23.37 -21.66
CA HIS A 88 30.19 24.31 -22.70
C HIS A 88 31.46 23.80 -23.39
N ARG A 89 31.40 23.65 -24.71
CA ARG A 89 32.60 23.39 -25.51
C ARG A 89 33.46 24.63 -25.42
N ARG A 90 34.65 24.53 -24.80
CA ARG A 90 35.68 25.55 -24.91
C ARG A 90 35.93 25.75 -26.40
N THR A 91 35.60 26.92 -26.90
CA THR A 91 35.94 27.36 -28.26
C THR A 91 37.44 27.19 -28.44
N PHE A 92 37.82 26.47 -29.49
CA PHE A 92 39.20 26.31 -29.93
C PHE A 92 39.74 27.65 -30.44
N LEU A 93 40.09 28.55 -29.53
CA LEU A 93 41.12 29.56 -29.80
C LEU A 93 42.47 28.93 -29.46
N SER A 94 42.84 27.89 -30.21
CA SER A 94 44.24 27.48 -30.31
C SER A 94 44.95 28.57 -31.12
N PHE A 95 45.60 29.48 -30.42
CA PHE A 95 46.49 30.50 -30.97
C PHE A 95 47.67 29.82 -31.70
N PHE A 96 47.47 29.44 -32.96
CA PHE A 96 48.58 29.12 -33.86
C PHE A 96 49.26 30.41 -34.32
N THR A 97 50.00 31.07 -33.44
CA THR A 97 51.01 32.04 -33.84
C THR A 97 52.38 31.37 -33.81
N ARG A 98 52.67 30.56 -34.83
CA ARG A 98 54.03 30.07 -35.08
C ARG A 98 54.83 31.24 -35.67
N LYS A 99 55.70 31.88 -34.88
CA LYS A 99 56.64 32.88 -35.42
C LYS A 99 57.64 32.18 -36.34
N VAL A 100 57.62 32.53 -37.63
CA VAL A 100 58.70 32.20 -38.56
C VAL A 100 59.85 33.17 -38.27
N LYS A 101 61.03 32.64 -37.99
CA LYS A 101 62.27 33.41 -37.78
C LYS A 101 62.90 33.63 -39.16
N ALA A 102 63.13 34.89 -39.53
CA ALA A 102 63.92 35.27 -40.72
C ALA A 102 65.42 35.13 -40.43
#